data_AF-W2WCR2-F1
#
_entry.id   AF-W2WCR2-F1
#
_cell.length_a   1.000
_cell.length_b   1.000
_cell.length_c   1.000
_cell.angle_alpha   90.00
_cell.angle_beta   90.00
_cell.angle_gamma   90.00
#
_symmetry.space_group_name_H-M   'P 1'
#
loop_
_entity.id
_entity.type
_entity.pdbx_description
1 polymer ?
#
loop_
_entity_poly.entity_id
_entity_poly.type
_entity_poly.pdbx_seq_one_letter_code
_entity_poly.pdbx_strand_id
1 'polypeptide(L)' 'MEIPSAFLVAENGNVAKAMERYRATMAWRKQMKVDNILTTPQAHYDTIKTHYTQFLHKHDKLGHPLYIEK' A
#
# COMPACT_ATOMS: atom_id res chain seq x y z
N MET A 1 16.33 14.38 2.36
CA MET A 1 15.26 13.39 2.16
C MET A 1 13.96 14.16 2.14
N GLU A 2 13.30 14.21 0.99
CA GLU A 2 12.04 14.94 0.81
C GLU A 2 10.86 14.08 1.30
N ILE A 3 9.88 14.69 1.97
CA ILE A 3 8.66 14.00 2.43
C ILE A 3 7.73 13.87 1.22
N PRO A 4 7.28 12.66 0.84
CA PRO A 4 6.34 12.53 -0.26
C PRO A 4 5.04 13.28 0.01
N SER A 5 4.49 13.95 -1.02
CA SER A 5 3.32 14.83 -0.90
C SER A 5 2.11 14.16 -0.26
N ALA A 6 1.89 12.86 -0.50
CA ALA A 6 0.80 12.10 0.10
C ALA A 6 0.84 12.11 1.64
N PHE A 7 2.03 12.12 2.26
CA PHE A 7 2.16 12.19 3.73
C PHE A 7 1.86 13.60 4.24
N LEU A 8 2.21 14.65 3.50
CA LEU A 8 1.84 16.02 3.84
C LEU A 8 0.33 16.21 3.78
N VAL A 9 -0.32 15.70 2.73
CA VAL A 9 -1.78 15.73 2.59
C VAL A 9 -2.45 14.98 3.74
N ALA A 10 -1.95 13.77 4.07
CA ALA A 10 -2.53 12.95 5.13
C ALA A 10 -2.41 13.57 6.53
N GLU A 11 -1.42 14.44 6.76
CA GLU A 11 -1.20 15.15 8.02
C GLU A 11 -1.64 16.63 7.95
N ASN A 12 -2.52 16.99 7.00
CA ASN A 12 -3.07 18.35 6.83
C ASN A 12 -2.00 19.45 6.73
N GLY A 13 -0.90 19.18 6.01
CA GLY A 13 0.22 20.10 5.85
C GLY A 13 1.17 20.18 7.05
N ASN A 14 0.94 19.42 8.12
CA ASN A 14 1.85 19.38 9.26
C ASN A 14 3.14 18.61 8.92
N VAL A 15 4.20 19.36 8.63
CA VAL A 15 5.50 18.82 8.20
C VAL A 15 6.12 17.88 9.23
N ALA A 16 6.02 18.20 10.53
CA ALA A 16 6.63 17.39 11.59
C ALA A 16 5.96 16.01 11.69
N LYS A 17 4.62 15.98 11.74
CA LYS A 17 3.85 14.74 11.75
C LYS A 17 4.02 13.93 10.45
N ALA A 18 4.07 14.61 9.31
CA ALA A 18 4.28 13.94 8.02
C ALA A 18 5.65 13.24 7.96
N MET A 19 6.70 13.90 8.47
CA MET A 19 8.03 13.32 8.57
C MET A 19 8.05 12.11 9.53
N GLU A 20 7.40 12.23 10.68
CA GLU A 20 7.28 11.14 11.65
C GLU A 20 6.61 9.91 11.04
N ARG A 21 5.44 10.11 10.41
CA ARG A 21 4.69 9.04 9.74
C ARG A 21 5.46 8.43 8.58
N TYR A 22 6.17 9.23 7.80
CA TYR A 22 7.00 8.73 6.70
C TYR A 22 8.13 7.83 7.22
N ARG A 23 8.84 8.27 8.27
CA ARG A 23 9.91 7.46 8.90
C ARG A 23 9.37 6.15 9.48
N ALA A 24 8.23 6.20 10.18
CA ALA A 24 7.57 5.01 10.69
C ALA A 24 7.19 4.04 9.56
N THR A 25 6.69 4.57 8.44
CA THR A 25 6.35 3.76 7.25
C THR A 25 7.59 3.09 6.65
N MET A 26 8.72 3.81 6.54
CA MET A 26 9.97 3.23 6.03
C MET A 26 10.53 2.13 6.95
N ALA A 27 10.43 2.32 8.27
CA ALA A 27 10.82 1.30 9.23
C ALA A 27 9.93 0.04 9.10
N TRP A 28 8.61 0.22 9.01
CA TRP A 28 7.66 -0.87 8.79
C TRP A 28 7.91 -1.61 7.47
N ARG A 29 8.20 -0.90 6.37
CA ARG A 29 8.54 -1.52 5.07
C ARG A 29 9.72 -2.47 5.20
N LYS A 30 10.78 -2.06 5.92
CA LYS A 30 11.95 -2.89 6.17
C LYS A 30 11.61 -4.10 7.04
N GLN A 31 10.86 -3.90 8.12
CA GLN A 31 10.43 -4.98 9.03
C GLN A 31 9.60 -6.04 8.29
N MET A 32 8.66 -5.61 7.44
CA MET A 32 7.74 -6.48 6.71
C MET A 32 8.29 -6.95 5.36
N LYS A 33 9.52 -6.59 4.99
CA LYS A 33 10.17 -6.92 3.71
C LYS A 33 9.35 -6.50 2.48
N VAL A 34 8.67 -5.35 2.58
CA VAL A 34 7.77 -4.84 1.53
C VAL A 34 8.53 -4.54 0.24
N ASP A 35 9.81 -4.17 0.34
CA ASP A 35 10.66 -3.88 -0.82
C ASP A 35 10.82 -5.10 -1.75
N ASN A 36 10.59 -6.32 -1.25
CA ASN A 36 10.71 -7.56 -2.02
C ASN A 36 9.36 -8.25 -2.28
N ILE A 37 8.24 -7.63 -1.90
CA ILE A 37 6.92 -8.28 -1.86
C ILE A 37 6.45 -8.79 -3.23
N LEU A 38 6.82 -8.10 -4.32
CA LEU A 38 6.44 -8.51 -5.68
C LEU A 38 7.25 -9.70 -6.22
N THR A 39 8.39 -9.99 -5.60
CA THR A 39 9.30 -11.08 -5.99
C THR A 39 9.24 -12.27 -5.04
N THR A 40 8.51 -12.13 -3.93
CA THR A 40 8.39 -13.16 -2.88
C THR A 40 7.02 -13.85 -3.01
N PRO A 41 6.96 -15.16 -3.31
CA PRO A 41 5.69 -15.86 -3.41
C PRO A 41 4.88 -15.83 -2.09
N GLN A 42 3.56 -15.73 -2.20
CA GLN A 42 2.65 -15.89 -1.05
C GLN A 42 2.31 -17.38 -0.88
N ALA A 43 2.78 -17.98 0.22
CA ALA A 43 2.68 -19.43 0.49
C ALA A 43 1.25 -20.02 0.54
N HIS A 44 0.26 -19.18 0.81
CA HIS A 44 -1.16 -19.49 0.96
C HIS A 44 -2.02 -18.82 -0.12
N TYR A 45 -1.42 -18.35 -1.22
CA TYR A 45 -2.13 -17.63 -2.28
C TYR A 45 -3.42 -18.35 -2.71
N ASP A 46 -3.33 -19.64 -3.05
CA ASP A 46 -4.49 -20.40 -3.53
C ASP A 46 -5.57 -20.57 -2.46
N THR A 47 -5.17 -20.81 -1.20
CA THR A 47 -6.09 -20.88 -0.06
C THR A 47 -6.83 -19.56 0.14
N ILE A 48 -6.11 -18.44 0.11
CA ILE A 48 -6.70 -17.09 0.25
C ILE A 48 -7.68 -16.85 -0.91
N LYS A 49 -7.25 -17.10 -2.14
CA LYS A 49 -8.07 -16.88 -3.34
C LYS A 49 -9.32 -17.75 -3.41
N THR A 50 -9.30 -18.92 -2.77
CA THR A 50 -10.45 -19.83 -2.68
C THR A 50 -11.51 -19.33 -1.70
N HIS A 51 -11.09 -18.74 -0.57
CA HIS A 51 -12.00 -18.39 0.53
C HIS A 51 -12.31 -16.90 0.63
N TYR A 52 -11.50 -16.05 0.01
CA TYR A 52 -11.65 -14.59 0.07
C TYR A 52 -11.57 -13.97 -1.32
N THR A 53 -12.71 -13.48 -1.79
CA THR A 53 -12.89 -13.06 -3.18
C THR A 53 -12.41 -11.63 -3.37
N GLN A 54 -11.17 -11.46 -3.82
CA GLN A 54 -10.56 -10.15 -4.11
C GLN A 54 -9.96 -10.08 -5.52
N PHE A 55 -10.28 -9.06 -6.32
CA PHE A 55 -9.74 -8.90 -7.68
C PHE A 55 -9.40 -7.44 -8.00
N LEU A 56 -8.41 -7.26 -8.89
CA LEU A 56 -8.18 -6.01 -9.61
C LEU A 56 -8.71 -6.19 -11.05
N HIS A 57 -9.60 -5.31 -11.52
CA HIS A 57 -10.22 -5.47 -12.84
C HIS A 57 -10.55 -4.15 -13.53
N LYS A 58 -9.80 -3.79 -14.58
CA LYS A 58 -10.00 -2.57 -15.39
C LYS A 58 -9.86 -1.28 -14.55
N HIS A 59 -10.44 -0.20 -15.06
CA HIS A 59 -10.37 1.15 -14.49
C HIS A 59 -11.75 1.81 -14.47
N ASP A 60 -11.92 2.80 -13.58
CA ASP A 60 -13.09 3.69 -13.58
C ASP A 60 -13.04 4.73 -14.72
N LYS A 61 -14.00 5.65 -14.74
CA LYS A 61 -14.08 6.72 -15.76
C LYS A 61 -12.93 7.74 -15.70
N LEU A 62 -12.21 7.80 -14.58
CA LEU A 62 -11.06 8.68 -14.36
C LEU A 62 -9.72 7.94 -14.53
N GLY A 63 -9.76 6.62 -14.80
CA GLY A 63 -8.57 5.80 -14.99
C GLY A 63 -8.03 5.17 -13.70
N HIS A 64 -8.75 5.22 -12.57
CA HIS A 64 -8.32 4.57 -11.34
C HIS A 64 -8.54 3.05 -11.40
N PRO A 65 -7.60 2.21 -10.93
CA PRO A 65 -7.77 0.77 -10.95
C PRO A 65 -8.95 0.35 -10.06
N LEU A 66 -9.79 -0.55 -10.57
CA LEU A 66 -10.90 -1.07 -9.77
C LEU A 66 -10.43 -2.25 -8.93
N TYR A 67 -10.61 -2.13 -7.62
CA TYR A 67 -10.49 -3.21 -6.65
C TYR A 67 -11.89 -3.70 -6.26
N ILE A 68 -12.12 -5.01 -6.32
CA ILE A 68 -13.41 -5.66 -6.08
C ILE A 68 -13.22 -6.70 -4.97
N GLU A 69 -14.03 -6.59 -3.92
CA GLU A 69 -14.08 -7.52 -2.80
C GLU A 69 -15.52 -8.01 -2.57
N LYS A 70 -15.71 -9.31 -2.31
CA LYS A 70 -17.01 -9.95 -2.10
C LYS A 70 -17.00 -10.91 -0.91
#